data_AF-S7V6V8-F1
#
_entry.id   AF-S7V6V8-F1
#
_cell.length_a   1.000
_cell.length_b   1.000
_cell.length_c   1.000
_cell.angle_alpha   90.00
_cell.angle_beta   90.00
_cell.angle_gamma   90.00
#
_symmetry.space_group_name_H-M   'P 1'
#
loop_
_entity.id
_entity.type
_entity.pdbx_description
1 polymer ?
#
loop_
_entity_poly.entity_id
_entity_poly.type
_entity_poly.pdbx_seq_one_letter_code
_entity_poly.pdbx_strand_id
1 'polypeptide(L)'
;MFDVDASHFIEGTSVSIVPCTLSNGTETDCYEIVTTSTATDHQMGPWCPGNISDGEEAGGIWLDNGKVYDVDGAFIQNLATFYDDDTWMMYDANGDIFVTSTEEDCINAANPNVGPEYKNFCVECLPSYITELSQSWLIPVTPVRLTEPNNFAMGPRGGNGPSVRGIAFNGIEFSGAAPTDAILSAYTLAPFDDAGGHINVHQGYHYHAATGISTEIAQADGHAPSIGYAMDGHGIYAQLNEDGNEPTDLDQCRGHYDETRGYHYHVDAPGENNFINCLSGAYVNPVRIRK
;
A
#
# COMPACT_ATOMS: atom_id res chain seq x y z
N MET A 1 13.37 24.18 8.24
CA MET A 1 12.06 23.99 7.61
C MET A 1 12.26 22.83 6.67
N PHE A 2 11.53 21.74 6.89
CA PHE A 2 11.73 20.47 6.18
C PHE A 2 10.60 20.35 5.17
N ASP A 3 10.80 20.97 4.02
CA ASP A 3 9.80 20.99 2.95
C ASP A 3 9.80 19.64 2.22
N VAL A 4 8.64 19.28 1.68
CA VAL A 4 8.51 18.16 0.75
C VAL A 4 9.37 18.47 -0.48
N ASP A 5 10.33 17.60 -0.79
CA ASP A 5 11.11 17.71 -2.02
C ASP A 5 10.32 17.10 -3.19
N ALA A 6 9.67 17.96 -3.96
CA ALA A 6 8.90 17.56 -5.13
C ALA A 6 9.76 16.94 -6.25
N SER A 7 11.08 17.11 -6.23
CA SER A 7 11.97 16.49 -7.22
C SER A 7 12.17 14.98 -7.01
N HIS A 8 11.76 14.46 -5.84
CA HIS A 8 11.77 13.03 -5.59
C HIS A 8 10.65 12.28 -6.33
N PHE A 9 9.58 12.96 -6.75
CA PHE A 9 8.55 12.30 -7.55
C PHE A 9 9.07 11.99 -8.96
N ILE A 10 8.81 10.76 -9.41
CA ILE A 10 9.39 10.23 -10.65
C ILE A 10 8.37 10.18 -11.80
N GLU A 11 8.77 9.57 -12.91
CA GLU A 11 7.92 9.39 -14.09
C GLU A 11 6.55 8.82 -13.74
N GLY A 12 5.51 9.28 -14.44
CA GLY A 12 4.11 8.92 -14.14
C GLY A 12 3.41 9.89 -13.18
N THR A 13 4.14 10.85 -12.62
CA THR A 13 3.59 11.93 -11.78
C THR A 13 3.68 13.31 -12.44
N SER A 14 2.78 14.21 -12.06
CA SER A 14 2.92 15.65 -12.30
C SER A 14 2.60 16.42 -11.04
N VAL A 15 3.46 17.38 -10.70
CA VAL A 15 3.39 18.12 -9.43
C VAL A 15 3.17 19.59 -9.72
N SER A 16 2.19 20.20 -9.05
CA SER A 16 1.91 21.63 -9.11
C SER A 16 1.62 22.17 -7.72
N ILE A 17 1.72 23.49 -7.53
CA ILE A 17 1.42 24.13 -6.24
C ILE A 17 0.04 24.76 -6.31
N VAL A 18 -0.77 24.51 -5.28
CA VAL A 18 -2.10 25.08 -5.10
C VAL A 18 -2.29 25.57 -3.66
N PRO A 19 -3.05 26.66 -3.43
CA PRO A 19 -3.41 27.05 -2.07
C PRO A 19 -4.33 26.01 -1.43
N CYS A 20 -4.15 25.76 -0.14
CA CYS A 20 -4.92 24.77 0.62
C CYS A 20 -5.15 25.20 2.08
N THR A 21 -6.09 24.53 2.74
CA THR A 21 -6.31 24.65 4.19
C THR A 21 -6.13 23.28 4.83
N LEU A 22 -5.27 23.21 5.84
CA LEU A 22 -4.98 21.97 6.58
C LEU A 22 -6.05 21.70 7.64
N SER A 23 -6.08 20.48 8.18
CA SER A 23 -7.05 20.00 9.15
C SER A 23 -7.10 20.77 10.47
N ASN A 24 -6.05 21.54 10.78
CA ASN A 24 -5.99 22.44 11.94
C ASN A 24 -6.40 23.90 11.62
N GLY A 25 -6.82 24.18 10.38
CA GLY A 25 -7.20 25.52 9.90
C GLY A 25 -6.04 26.37 9.36
N THR A 26 -4.81 25.85 9.31
CA THR A 26 -3.68 26.57 8.70
C THR A 26 -3.90 26.72 7.19
N GLU A 27 -3.88 27.96 6.70
CA GLU A 27 -3.81 28.27 5.26
C GLU A 27 -2.35 28.26 4.80
N THR A 28 -2.06 27.52 3.73
CA THR A 28 -0.70 27.34 3.20
C THR A 28 -0.73 26.94 1.73
N ASP A 29 0.44 26.64 1.18
CA ASP A 29 0.60 26.03 -0.15
C ASP A 29 0.74 24.51 -0.02
N CYS A 30 0.08 23.79 -0.92
CA CYS A 30 0.14 22.34 -1.04
C CYS A 30 0.65 21.95 -2.42
N TYR A 31 1.29 20.79 -2.50
CA TYR A 31 1.50 20.10 -3.76
C TYR A 31 0.22 19.37 -4.17
N GLU A 32 -0.27 19.64 -5.38
CA GLU A 32 -1.19 18.76 -6.11
C GLU A 32 -0.36 17.81 -6.98
N ILE A 33 -0.44 16.52 -6.67
CA ILE A 33 0.32 15.45 -7.33
C ILE A 33 -0.66 14.57 -8.09
N VAL A 34 -0.62 14.65 -9.42
CA VAL A 34 -1.46 13.87 -10.33
C VAL A 34 -0.68 12.66 -10.82
N THR A 35 -1.27 11.47 -10.73
CA THR A 35 -0.68 10.18 -11.13
C THR A 35 -1.57 9.42 -12.12
N THR A 36 -0.99 8.47 -12.84
CA THR A 36 -1.65 7.54 -13.77
C THR A 36 -2.18 6.26 -13.10
N SER A 37 -2.12 6.16 -11.76
CA SER A 37 -2.59 5.02 -10.97
C SER A 37 -1.95 3.66 -11.32
N THR A 38 -0.82 3.71 -12.03
CA THR A 38 0.01 2.56 -12.40
C THR A 38 1.45 2.86 -12.00
N ALA A 39 2.17 1.84 -11.56
CA ALA A 39 3.58 2.00 -11.21
C ALA A 39 4.45 2.09 -12.46
N THR A 40 5.46 2.96 -12.42
CA THR A 40 6.38 3.23 -13.53
C THR A 40 7.79 2.69 -13.30
N ASP A 41 8.11 2.32 -12.06
CA ASP A 41 9.44 1.92 -11.59
C ASP A 41 9.63 0.42 -11.39
N HIS A 42 8.55 -0.36 -11.47
CA HIS A 42 8.60 -1.81 -11.37
C HIS A 42 7.46 -2.44 -12.20
N GLN A 43 7.59 -3.73 -12.47
CA GLN A 43 6.52 -4.51 -13.09
C GLN A 43 5.45 -4.80 -12.03
N MET A 44 4.19 -4.47 -12.33
CA MET A 44 3.06 -4.87 -11.50
C MET A 44 2.69 -6.33 -11.77
N GLY A 45 2.46 -7.09 -10.71
CA GLY A 45 2.28 -8.55 -10.78
C GLY A 45 3.60 -9.31 -11.06
N PRO A 46 3.55 -10.65 -11.07
CA PRO A 46 2.35 -11.50 -10.98
C PRO A 46 1.71 -11.51 -9.58
N TRP A 47 0.47 -11.98 -9.49
CA TRP A 47 -0.26 -12.14 -8.22
C TRP A 47 -0.62 -13.59 -7.95
N CYS A 48 -1.16 -14.29 -8.94
CA CYS A 48 -1.67 -15.65 -8.82
C CYS A 48 -0.87 -16.62 -9.72
N PRO A 49 -0.31 -17.71 -9.16
CA PRO A 49 0.28 -18.77 -9.97
C PRO A 49 -0.80 -19.50 -10.79
N GLY A 50 -0.39 -20.10 -11.91
CA GLY A 50 -1.31 -20.79 -12.82
C GLY A 50 -1.54 -22.27 -12.45
N ASN A 51 -0.57 -22.89 -11.79
CA ASN A 51 -0.63 -24.29 -11.39
C ASN A 51 0.05 -24.51 -10.02
N ILE A 52 -0.39 -25.53 -9.28
CA ILE A 52 0.21 -25.91 -7.98
C ILE A 52 1.68 -26.37 -8.07
N SER A 53 2.23 -26.57 -9.26
CA SER A 53 3.65 -26.83 -9.48
C SER A 53 4.50 -25.58 -9.69
N ASP A 54 3.88 -24.40 -9.83
CA ASP A 54 4.59 -23.16 -10.11
C ASP A 54 5.37 -22.66 -8.88
N GLY A 55 6.53 -22.06 -9.12
CA GLY A 55 7.38 -21.48 -8.08
C GLY A 55 6.95 -20.07 -7.66
N GLU A 56 7.69 -19.48 -6.73
CA GLU A 56 7.47 -18.12 -6.20
C GLU A 56 7.43 -17.06 -7.30
N GLU A 57 8.18 -17.23 -8.39
CA GLU A 57 8.24 -16.27 -9.50
C GLU A 57 6.93 -16.14 -10.31
N ALA A 58 5.99 -17.05 -10.11
CA ALA A 58 4.70 -17.07 -10.81
C ALA A 58 3.56 -16.43 -10.01
N GLY A 59 3.80 -16.13 -8.73
CA GLY A 59 2.84 -15.47 -7.85
C GLY A 59 3.42 -14.23 -7.21
N GLY A 60 2.66 -13.63 -6.31
CA GLY A 60 3.15 -12.56 -5.45
C GLY A 60 3.23 -12.99 -3.99
N ILE A 61 2.80 -12.13 -3.08
CA ILE A 61 2.84 -12.36 -1.64
C ILE A 61 1.46 -12.29 -0.99
N TRP A 62 1.32 -12.98 0.14
CA TRP A 62 0.18 -12.90 1.03
C TRP A 62 0.62 -12.48 2.44
N LEU A 63 -0.14 -11.56 3.03
CA LEU A 63 0.14 -11.03 4.37
C LEU A 63 -0.84 -11.68 5.35
N ASP A 64 -0.30 -12.44 6.31
CA ASP A 64 -1.12 -13.10 7.31
C ASP A 64 -0.38 -13.19 8.65
N ASN A 65 -1.06 -12.82 9.73
CA ASN A 65 -0.55 -12.91 11.10
C ASN A 65 0.86 -12.31 11.31
N GLY A 66 1.12 -11.12 10.76
CA GLY A 66 2.40 -10.41 10.90
C GLY A 66 3.51 -10.97 10.02
N LYS A 67 3.20 -11.85 9.07
CA LYS A 67 4.17 -12.51 8.19
C LYS A 67 3.83 -12.33 6.72
N VAL A 68 4.88 -12.43 5.92
CA VAL A 68 4.80 -12.49 4.46
C VAL A 68 4.98 -13.95 4.04
N TYR A 69 4.14 -14.41 3.13
CA TYR A 69 4.23 -15.72 2.50
C TYR A 69 4.25 -15.55 0.99
N ASP A 70 5.15 -16.25 0.32
CA ASP A 70 5.14 -16.35 -1.15
C ASP A 70 3.91 -17.15 -1.57
N VAL A 71 3.14 -16.61 -2.51
CA VAL A 71 1.96 -17.26 -3.09
C VAL A 71 2.41 -18.10 -4.27
N ASP A 72 3.18 -19.14 -3.99
CA ASP A 72 3.56 -20.16 -4.97
C ASP A 72 2.49 -21.26 -5.07
N GLY A 73 2.69 -22.19 -6.00
CA GLY A 73 1.77 -23.31 -6.19
C GLY A 73 1.66 -24.20 -4.94
N ALA A 74 2.74 -24.36 -4.17
CA ALA A 74 2.78 -25.17 -2.96
C ALA A 74 1.98 -24.52 -1.81
N PHE A 75 2.05 -23.21 -1.67
CA PHE A 75 1.25 -22.43 -0.73
C PHE A 75 -0.24 -22.58 -1.02
N ILE A 76 -0.65 -22.39 -2.28
CA ILE A 76 -2.04 -22.58 -2.73
C ILE A 76 -2.53 -24.00 -2.46
N GLN A 77 -1.70 -25.02 -2.75
CA GLN A 77 -2.03 -26.41 -2.46
C GLN A 77 -2.22 -26.68 -0.96
N ASN A 78 -1.49 -25.96 -0.11
CA ASN A 78 -1.45 -26.19 1.34
C ASN A 78 -2.47 -25.33 2.13
N LEU A 79 -3.27 -24.48 1.49
CA LEU A 79 -4.19 -23.55 2.16
C LEU A 79 -5.15 -24.21 3.17
N ALA A 80 -5.68 -25.39 2.84
CA ALA A 80 -6.55 -26.14 3.75
C ALA A 80 -5.84 -26.51 5.07
N THR A 81 -4.56 -26.91 4.98
CA THR A 81 -3.76 -27.21 6.18
C THR A 81 -3.33 -25.93 6.89
N PHE A 82 -2.98 -24.89 6.12
CA PHE A 82 -2.55 -23.60 6.65
C PHE A 82 -3.65 -22.95 7.52
N TYR A 83 -4.91 -23.01 7.07
CA TYR A 83 -6.06 -22.44 7.79
C TYR A 83 -6.87 -23.46 8.62
N ASP A 84 -6.48 -24.74 8.64
CA ASP A 84 -7.24 -25.83 9.29
C ASP A 84 -8.70 -25.89 8.82
N ASP A 85 -8.92 -25.77 7.50
CA ASP A 85 -10.25 -25.76 6.87
C ASP A 85 -10.22 -26.39 5.46
N ASP A 86 -10.76 -27.61 5.35
CA ASP A 86 -10.86 -28.39 4.10
C ASP A 86 -11.74 -27.74 3.01
N THR A 87 -12.41 -26.62 3.32
CA THR A 87 -13.17 -25.85 2.33
C THR A 87 -12.26 -25.19 1.30
N TRP A 88 -11.01 -24.88 1.65
CA TRP A 88 -10.00 -24.34 0.74
C TRP A 88 -9.59 -25.39 -0.30
N MET A 89 -10.00 -25.17 -1.55
CA MET A 89 -9.65 -26.03 -2.68
C MET A 89 -9.62 -25.19 -3.96
N MET A 90 -8.52 -24.47 -4.16
CA MET A 90 -8.37 -23.43 -5.19
C MET A 90 -7.80 -23.93 -6.52
N TYR A 91 -7.79 -25.24 -6.74
CA TYR A 91 -7.23 -25.85 -7.93
C TYR A 91 -8.05 -27.05 -8.37
N ASP A 92 -7.94 -27.41 -9.65
CA ASP A 92 -8.65 -28.53 -10.25
C ASP A 92 -7.89 -29.88 -10.14
N ALA A 93 -8.41 -30.94 -10.75
CA ALA A 93 -7.77 -32.26 -10.69
C ALA A 93 -6.43 -32.35 -11.43
N ASN A 94 -6.13 -31.41 -12.34
CA ASN A 94 -4.84 -31.29 -13.03
C ASN A 94 -3.86 -30.39 -12.26
N GLY A 95 -4.31 -29.76 -11.18
CA GLY A 95 -3.52 -28.80 -10.41
C GLY A 95 -3.60 -27.38 -10.96
N ASP A 96 -4.47 -27.11 -11.94
CA ASP A 96 -4.66 -25.77 -12.49
C ASP A 96 -5.40 -24.91 -11.46
N ILE A 97 -4.85 -23.76 -11.12
CA ILE A 97 -5.38 -22.86 -10.09
C ILE A 97 -6.53 -22.04 -10.68
N PHE A 98 -7.61 -21.88 -9.91
CA PHE A 98 -8.75 -21.06 -10.32
C PHE A 98 -8.39 -19.57 -10.17
N VAL A 99 -7.99 -18.94 -11.28
CA VAL A 99 -7.65 -17.50 -11.33
C VAL A 99 -8.76 -16.73 -12.04
N THR A 100 -9.07 -15.53 -11.57
CA THR A 100 -10.00 -14.62 -12.27
C THR A 100 -9.44 -14.20 -13.63
N SER A 101 -10.26 -14.25 -14.69
CA SER A 101 -9.76 -14.17 -16.08
C SER A 101 -10.18 -12.91 -16.84
N THR A 102 -11.15 -12.16 -16.31
CA THR A 102 -11.72 -10.97 -16.94
C THR A 102 -11.80 -9.81 -15.95
N GLU A 103 -11.95 -8.59 -16.47
CA GLU A 103 -12.21 -7.40 -15.65
C GLU A 103 -13.47 -7.58 -14.78
N GLU A 104 -14.53 -8.16 -15.35
CA GLU A 104 -15.77 -8.44 -14.62
C GLU A 104 -15.56 -9.47 -13.50
N ASP A 105 -14.78 -10.52 -13.75
CA ASP A 105 -14.43 -11.51 -12.71
C ASP A 105 -13.66 -10.87 -11.55
N CYS A 106 -12.64 -10.06 -11.88
CA CYS A 106 -11.88 -9.30 -10.88
C CYS A 106 -12.81 -8.40 -10.04
N ILE A 107 -13.70 -7.62 -10.68
CA ILE A 107 -14.65 -6.74 -9.97
C ILE A 107 -15.56 -7.54 -9.04
N ASN A 108 -16.07 -8.68 -9.51
CA ASN A 108 -17.03 -9.49 -8.77
C ASN A 108 -16.37 -10.33 -7.66
N ALA A 109 -15.09 -10.68 -7.80
CA ALA A 109 -14.34 -11.42 -6.78
C ALA A 109 -13.64 -10.50 -5.76
N ALA A 110 -13.32 -9.25 -6.13
CA ALA A 110 -12.64 -8.26 -5.29
C ALA A 110 -13.59 -7.24 -4.61
N ASN A 111 -14.85 -7.62 -4.36
CA ASN A 111 -15.80 -6.76 -3.64
C ASN A 111 -16.28 -7.38 -2.31
N PRO A 112 -16.80 -6.57 -1.36
CA PRO A 112 -17.19 -7.08 -0.04
C PRO A 112 -18.31 -8.14 -0.02
N ASN A 113 -19.05 -8.31 -1.11
CA ASN A 113 -20.16 -9.26 -1.24
C ASN A 113 -19.86 -10.26 -2.36
N VAL A 114 -18.74 -10.99 -2.22
CA VAL A 114 -18.28 -11.98 -3.19
C VAL A 114 -19.37 -13.03 -3.48
N GLY A 115 -19.66 -13.24 -4.77
CA GLY A 115 -20.61 -14.25 -5.22
C GLY A 115 -20.09 -15.68 -4.96
N PRO A 116 -20.97 -16.67 -4.68
CA PRO A 116 -20.58 -18.05 -4.43
C PRO A 116 -19.80 -18.70 -5.58
N GLU A 117 -19.95 -18.20 -6.80
CA GLU A 117 -19.22 -18.63 -8.00
C GLU A 117 -17.72 -18.32 -7.96
N TYR A 118 -17.29 -17.32 -7.17
CA TYR A 118 -15.88 -16.96 -6.98
C TYR A 118 -15.26 -17.57 -5.73
N LYS A 119 -16.00 -18.45 -5.04
CA LYS A 119 -15.47 -19.21 -3.92
C LYS A 119 -14.29 -20.07 -4.40
N ASN A 120 -13.19 -20.06 -3.65
CA ASN A 120 -11.91 -20.72 -3.97
C ASN A 120 -11.19 -20.17 -5.21
N PHE A 121 -11.37 -18.88 -5.54
CA PHE A 121 -10.58 -18.22 -6.58
C PHE A 121 -9.41 -17.43 -6.02
N CYS A 122 -8.27 -17.52 -6.72
CA CYS A 122 -7.19 -16.57 -6.62
C CYS A 122 -7.56 -15.36 -7.47
N VAL A 123 -7.69 -14.21 -6.82
CA VAL A 123 -8.23 -12.99 -7.40
C VAL A 123 -7.07 -12.15 -7.91
N GLU A 124 -7.06 -11.98 -9.22
CA GLU A 124 -6.10 -11.16 -9.95
C GLU A 124 -6.83 -10.12 -10.80
N CYS A 125 -6.37 -8.89 -10.69
CA CYS A 125 -6.82 -7.76 -11.50
C CYS A 125 -5.63 -7.24 -12.30
N LEU A 126 -5.77 -7.16 -13.63
CA LEU A 126 -4.64 -6.85 -14.51
C LEU A 126 -4.47 -5.34 -14.74
N PRO A 127 -3.23 -4.85 -14.97
CA PRO A 127 -2.96 -3.45 -15.32
C PRO A 127 -3.77 -2.93 -16.51
N SER A 128 -4.10 -3.81 -17.46
CA SER A 128 -4.93 -3.46 -18.63
C SER A 128 -6.35 -3.04 -18.28
N TYR A 129 -6.82 -3.24 -17.04
CA TYR A 129 -8.19 -2.88 -16.61
C TYR A 129 -8.30 -1.44 -16.08
N ILE A 130 -7.17 -0.72 -15.91
CA ILE A 130 -7.14 0.63 -15.31
C ILE A 130 -6.55 1.71 -16.23
N THR A 131 -6.70 1.55 -17.55
CA THR A 131 -6.02 2.38 -18.57
C THR A 131 -6.38 3.86 -18.60
N GLU A 132 -7.49 4.27 -17.97
CA GLU A 132 -7.95 5.67 -17.94
C GLU A 132 -8.09 6.24 -16.52
N LEU A 133 -7.50 5.59 -15.52
CA LEU A 133 -7.62 6.02 -14.14
C LEU A 133 -6.50 6.99 -13.75
N SER A 134 -6.87 8.21 -13.36
CA SER A 134 -5.94 9.17 -12.74
C SER A 134 -6.36 9.47 -11.30
N GLN A 135 -5.36 9.62 -10.43
CA GLN A 135 -5.56 10.11 -9.07
C GLN A 135 -4.85 11.45 -8.87
N SER A 136 -5.42 12.31 -8.03
CA SER A 136 -4.80 13.56 -7.59
C SER A 136 -4.74 13.61 -6.07
N TRP A 137 -3.55 13.88 -5.54
CA TRP A 137 -3.23 13.93 -4.11
C TRP A 137 -2.86 15.34 -3.67
N LEU A 138 -3.26 15.72 -2.46
CA LEU A 138 -2.83 16.96 -1.81
C LEU A 138 -2.02 16.67 -0.55
N ILE A 139 -0.80 17.20 -0.51
CA ILE A 139 0.05 17.24 0.70
C ILE A 139 0.59 18.67 0.91
N PRO A 140 0.77 19.14 2.15
CA PRO A 140 1.38 20.45 2.39
C PRO A 140 2.81 20.52 1.87
N VAL A 141 3.21 21.66 1.28
CA VAL A 141 4.62 21.89 0.88
C VAL A 141 5.51 21.85 2.13
N THR A 142 5.06 22.46 3.21
CA THR A 142 5.73 22.46 4.51
C THR A 142 4.85 21.77 5.54
N PRO A 143 5.22 20.58 6.03
CA PRO A 143 4.48 19.87 7.06
C PRO A 143 4.31 20.70 8.34
N VAL A 144 3.11 20.65 8.93
CA VAL A 144 2.79 21.36 10.17
C VAL A 144 2.59 20.34 11.28
N ARG A 145 3.56 20.25 12.19
CA ARG A 145 3.51 19.35 13.34
C ARG A 145 2.33 19.65 14.26
N LEU A 146 1.60 18.62 14.67
CA LEU A 146 0.52 18.73 15.66
C LEU A 146 1.01 18.36 17.06
N THR A 147 0.27 18.82 18.08
CA THR A 147 0.49 18.39 19.46
C THR A 147 -0.12 17.01 19.74
N GLU A 148 -1.23 16.71 19.08
CA GLU A 148 -1.91 15.41 19.15
C GLU A 148 -2.08 14.86 17.73
N PRO A 149 -1.80 13.58 17.49
CA PRO A 149 -1.91 13.00 16.15
C PRO A 149 -3.37 12.72 15.78
N ASN A 150 -3.61 12.67 14.48
CA ASN A 150 -4.85 12.22 13.86
C ASN A 150 -4.78 10.73 13.55
N ASN A 151 -5.72 9.95 14.10
CA ASN A 151 -5.85 8.53 13.76
C ASN A 151 -6.57 8.36 12.41
N PHE A 152 -6.12 7.37 11.62
CA PHE A 152 -6.77 6.98 10.37
C PHE A 152 -8.14 6.34 10.61
N ALA A 153 -9.07 6.50 9.65
CA ALA A 153 -10.39 5.88 9.72
C ALA A 153 -10.33 4.34 9.76
N MET A 154 -9.40 3.76 9.01
CA MET A 154 -9.09 2.32 8.99
C MET A 154 -7.68 2.05 9.53
N GLY A 155 -7.32 2.72 10.62
CA GLY A 155 -6.05 2.50 11.31
C GLY A 155 -6.23 1.61 12.54
N PRO A 156 -5.15 1.03 13.10
CA PRO A 156 -5.19 0.16 14.27
C PRO A 156 -5.79 0.83 15.51
N ARG A 157 -5.83 2.17 15.53
CA ARG A 157 -6.38 2.96 16.64
C ARG A 157 -7.82 3.43 16.43
N GLY A 158 -8.37 3.28 15.21
CA GLY A 158 -9.66 3.84 14.79
C GLY A 158 -9.70 5.37 14.82
N GLY A 159 -10.41 5.99 13.88
CA GLY A 159 -10.44 7.45 13.78
C GLY A 159 -11.39 7.97 12.71
N ASN A 160 -11.27 9.27 12.44
CA ASN A 160 -11.99 9.96 11.36
C ASN A 160 -11.02 10.63 10.37
N GLY A 161 -9.72 10.30 10.46
CA GLY A 161 -8.70 10.77 9.53
C GLY A 161 -8.81 10.11 8.15
N PRO A 162 -7.88 10.39 7.23
CA PRO A 162 -7.88 9.76 5.92
C PRO A 162 -7.69 8.23 6.06
N SER A 163 -8.04 7.48 5.01
CA SER A 163 -7.67 6.06 4.93
C SER A 163 -6.30 5.84 4.28
N VAL A 164 -5.85 6.81 3.48
CA VAL A 164 -4.55 6.79 2.78
C VAL A 164 -3.47 7.30 3.74
N ARG A 165 -2.34 6.60 3.78
CA ARG A 165 -1.26 6.81 4.76
C ARG A 165 -0.24 7.79 4.19
N GLY A 166 0.09 7.60 2.91
CA GLY A 166 1.07 8.37 2.18
C GLY A 166 1.04 8.06 0.69
N ILE A 167 2.01 8.62 -0.02
CA ILE A 167 2.25 8.41 -1.45
C ILE A 167 3.72 8.07 -1.66
N ALA A 168 3.96 7.02 -2.43
CA ALA A 168 5.29 6.67 -2.91
C ALA A 168 5.78 7.68 -3.96
N PHE A 169 7.09 7.66 -4.26
CA PHE A 169 7.67 8.56 -5.26
C PHE A 169 7.14 8.36 -6.68
N ASN A 170 6.65 7.15 -7.02
CA ASN A 170 5.95 6.88 -8.28
C ASN A 170 4.48 7.36 -8.26
N GLY A 171 4.02 8.00 -7.18
CA GLY A 171 2.68 8.55 -7.01
C GLY A 171 1.61 7.52 -6.60
N ILE A 172 1.98 6.26 -6.40
CA ILE A 172 1.08 5.21 -5.92
C ILE A 172 0.81 5.41 -4.42
N GLU A 173 -0.44 5.22 -4.02
CA GLU A 173 -0.83 5.35 -2.62
C GLU A 173 -0.29 4.22 -1.75
N PHE A 174 0.18 4.59 -0.56
CA PHE A 174 0.26 3.70 0.60
C PHE A 174 -1.13 3.62 1.20
N SER A 175 -1.88 2.60 0.78
CA SER A 175 -3.29 2.45 1.10
C SER A 175 -3.51 1.97 2.52
N GLY A 176 -4.79 1.85 2.88
CA GLY A 176 -5.37 1.19 4.05
C GLY A 176 -4.77 -0.18 4.36
N ALA A 177 -5.12 -0.80 5.50
CA ALA A 177 -4.86 -2.22 5.67
C ALA A 177 -5.84 -2.93 4.72
N ALA A 178 -5.36 -3.91 3.96
CA ALA A 178 -6.24 -4.75 3.17
C ALA A 178 -7.20 -5.50 4.11
N PRO A 179 -8.49 -5.65 3.73
CA PRO A 179 -9.46 -6.35 4.56
C PRO A 179 -9.29 -7.88 4.46
N THR A 180 -8.16 -8.40 4.92
CA THR A 180 -7.80 -9.83 4.83
C THR A 180 -8.86 -10.73 5.45
N ASP A 181 -9.45 -10.34 6.60
CA ASP A 181 -10.57 -11.07 7.21
C ASP A 181 -11.77 -11.24 6.26
N ALA A 182 -12.11 -10.19 5.50
CA ALA A 182 -13.22 -10.24 4.55
C ALA A 182 -12.89 -11.15 3.37
N ILE A 183 -11.66 -11.06 2.86
CA ILE A 183 -11.14 -11.91 1.76
C ILE A 183 -11.20 -13.39 2.17
N LEU A 184 -10.64 -13.73 3.33
CA LEU A 184 -10.62 -15.11 3.83
C LEU A 184 -12.02 -15.63 4.15
N SER A 185 -12.94 -14.79 4.65
CA SER A 185 -14.33 -15.20 4.92
C SER A 185 -15.13 -15.58 3.66
N ALA A 186 -14.72 -15.07 2.50
CA ALA A 186 -15.30 -15.41 1.19
C ALA A 186 -14.65 -16.65 0.55
N TYR A 187 -13.62 -17.23 1.18
CA TYR A 187 -12.75 -18.23 0.58
C TYR A 187 -12.14 -17.76 -0.76
N THR A 188 -11.80 -16.48 -0.87
CA THR A 188 -10.95 -15.99 -1.95
C THR A 188 -9.57 -15.71 -1.40
N LEU A 189 -8.57 -15.71 -2.28
CA LEU A 189 -7.25 -15.15 -1.99
C LEU A 189 -7.05 -13.98 -2.94
N ALA A 190 -6.63 -12.81 -2.46
CA ALA A 190 -6.37 -11.65 -3.30
C ALA A 190 -4.93 -11.15 -3.06
N PRO A 191 -3.91 -11.88 -3.58
CA PRO A 191 -2.52 -11.60 -3.31
C PRO A 191 -2.12 -10.16 -3.61
N PHE A 192 -1.04 -9.72 -2.97
CA PHE A 192 -0.26 -8.59 -3.43
C PHE A 192 0.83 -9.12 -4.36
N ASP A 193 1.37 -8.29 -5.24
CA ASP A 193 2.60 -8.64 -5.95
C ASP A 193 3.81 -8.49 -5.03
N ASP A 194 4.99 -8.85 -5.50
CA ASP A 194 6.23 -8.76 -4.71
C ASP A 194 6.57 -7.33 -4.30
N ALA A 195 6.01 -6.31 -4.98
CA ALA A 195 6.16 -4.91 -4.59
C ALA A 195 5.20 -4.50 -3.45
N GLY A 196 4.35 -5.41 -3.00
CA GLY A 196 3.40 -5.22 -1.91
C GLY A 196 2.11 -4.54 -2.33
N GLY A 197 1.78 -4.53 -3.62
CA GLY A 197 0.59 -3.87 -4.15
C GLY A 197 -0.33 -4.75 -4.97
N HIS A 198 -1.55 -4.28 -5.19
CA HIS A 198 -2.50 -4.93 -6.09
C HIS A 198 -3.44 -3.92 -6.74
N ILE A 199 -4.28 -4.39 -7.66
CA ILE A 199 -5.20 -3.54 -8.41
C ILE A 199 -6.61 -3.68 -7.88
N ASN A 200 -7.26 -2.53 -7.67
CA ASN A 200 -8.71 -2.42 -7.66
C ASN A 200 -9.13 -1.49 -8.79
N VAL A 201 -10.04 -1.90 -9.68
CA VAL A 201 -10.34 -1.13 -10.90
C VAL A 201 -10.87 0.29 -10.66
N HIS A 202 -11.40 0.57 -9.48
CA HIS A 202 -11.91 1.90 -9.10
C HIS A 202 -10.88 2.76 -8.36
N GLN A 203 -9.81 2.12 -7.86
CA GLN A 203 -8.76 2.76 -7.06
C GLN A 203 -7.43 2.86 -7.81
N GLY A 204 -7.13 1.90 -8.68
CA GLY A 204 -5.85 1.73 -9.36
C GLY A 204 -4.99 0.71 -8.66
N TYR A 205 -3.74 0.63 -9.10
CA TYR A 205 -2.69 -0.07 -8.37
C TYR A 205 -2.38 0.69 -7.07
N HIS A 206 -2.25 -0.02 -5.96
CA HIS A 206 -2.00 0.56 -4.64
C HIS A 206 -1.28 -0.42 -3.72
N TYR A 207 -0.45 0.09 -2.82
CA TYR A 207 0.34 -0.73 -1.91
C TYR A 207 -0.35 -0.92 -0.56
N HIS A 208 -0.13 -2.09 0.02
CA HIS A 208 -0.46 -2.45 1.41
C HIS A 208 0.77 -2.79 2.26
N ALA A 209 1.91 -3.00 1.62
CA ALA A 209 3.20 -3.22 2.26
C ALA A 209 4.34 -2.52 1.49
N ALA A 210 5.45 -2.22 2.19
CA ALA A 210 6.68 -1.73 1.58
C ALA A 210 7.74 -2.85 1.58
N THR A 211 8.04 -3.43 0.41
CA THR A 211 8.93 -4.60 0.30
C THR A 211 10.35 -4.27 -0.20
N GLY A 212 10.62 -2.99 -0.48
CA GLY A 212 11.91 -2.52 -1.02
C GLY A 212 12.05 -2.60 -2.55
N ILE A 213 10.98 -2.93 -3.27
CA ILE A 213 10.98 -2.95 -4.75
C ILE A 213 10.70 -1.58 -5.35
N SER A 214 9.75 -0.83 -4.77
CA SER A 214 9.44 0.52 -5.23
C SER A 214 10.60 1.49 -4.99
N THR A 215 10.62 2.62 -5.69
CA THR A 215 11.74 3.57 -5.65
C THR A 215 12.10 4.00 -4.23
N GLU A 216 13.37 3.82 -3.89
CA GLU A 216 13.96 4.23 -2.62
C GLU A 216 15.09 5.25 -2.83
N ILE A 217 15.18 6.23 -1.93
CA ILE A 217 16.27 7.22 -1.90
C ILE A 217 17.15 6.93 -0.68
N ALA A 218 18.31 6.33 -0.94
CA ALA A 218 19.31 6.02 0.06
C ALA A 218 19.76 7.27 0.84
N GLN A 219 20.02 7.08 2.13
CA GLN A 219 20.48 8.13 3.04
C GLN A 219 21.98 7.95 3.31
N ALA A 220 22.74 9.05 3.26
CA ALA A 220 24.20 8.98 3.35
C ALA A 220 24.76 8.74 4.77
N ASP A 221 23.89 8.74 5.79
CA ASP A 221 24.24 8.67 7.22
C ASP A 221 23.84 7.34 7.88
N GLY A 222 23.49 6.32 7.09
CA GLY A 222 23.08 5.00 7.58
C GLY A 222 21.62 4.89 8.00
N HIS A 223 20.84 5.96 7.84
CA HIS A 223 19.41 5.95 8.07
C HIS A 223 18.67 5.09 7.03
N ALA A 224 17.48 4.59 7.37
CA ALA A 224 16.59 3.93 6.42
C ALA A 224 16.40 4.79 5.16
N PRO A 225 16.25 4.20 3.96
CA PRO A 225 15.98 4.96 2.74
C PRO A 225 14.61 5.65 2.81
N SER A 226 14.51 6.83 2.19
CA SER A 226 13.21 7.50 2.02
C SER A 226 12.45 6.83 0.89
N ILE A 227 11.14 6.69 1.03
CA ILE A 227 10.29 5.98 0.04
C ILE A 227 9.07 6.79 -0.41
N GLY A 228 8.81 7.93 0.24
CA GLY A 228 7.65 8.75 -0.07
C GLY A 228 7.33 9.78 1.00
N TYR A 229 6.11 10.30 0.95
CA TYR A 229 5.61 11.28 1.92
C TYR A 229 4.25 10.86 2.47
N ALA A 230 4.03 11.08 3.75
CA ALA A 230 2.73 10.91 4.39
C ALA A 230 1.74 11.98 3.92
N MET A 231 0.44 11.76 4.16
CA MET A 231 -0.60 12.73 3.77
C MET A 231 -0.50 14.09 4.49
N ASP A 232 0.27 14.18 5.57
CA ASP A 232 0.60 15.42 6.27
C ASP A 232 1.94 16.05 5.80
N GLY A 233 2.54 15.48 4.74
CA GLY A 233 3.77 15.93 4.09
C GLY A 233 5.06 15.51 4.79
N HIS A 234 5.01 14.90 5.98
CA HIS A 234 6.23 14.38 6.61
C HIS A 234 6.79 13.18 5.81
N GLY A 235 8.12 13.06 5.74
CA GLY A 235 8.77 11.96 5.02
C GLY A 235 8.41 10.59 5.59
N ILE A 236 8.26 9.61 4.69
CA ILE A 236 8.13 8.19 5.02
C ILE A 236 9.42 7.49 4.58
N TYR A 237 9.93 6.64 5.46
CA TYR A 237 11.15 5.86 5.29
C TYR A 237 10.85 4.37 5.42
N ALA A 238 11.69 3.54 4.82
CA ALA A 238 11.62 2.08 4.98
C ALA A 238 11.76 1.67 6.46
N GLN A 239 11.39 0.44 6.79
CA GLN A 239 11.34 -0.03 8.18
C GLN A 239 12.71 -0.03 8.85
N LEU A 240 13.74 -0.47 8.13
CA LEU A 240 15.06 -0.77 8.68
C LEU A 240 16.09 0.24 8.21
N ASN A 241 16.96 0.64 9.13
CA ASN A 241 18.16 1.40 8.81
C ASN A 241 19.16 0.55 8.00
N GLU A 242 20.23 1.17 7.49
CA GLU A 242 21.24 0.47 6.68
C GLU A 242 21.92 -0.68 7.45
N ASP A 243 21.93 -0.62 8.78
CA ASP A 243 22.45 -1.68 9.65
C ASP A 243 21.49 -2.87 9.86
N GLY A 244 20.30 -2.82 9.25
CA GLY A 244 19.27 -3.85 9.35
C GLY A 244 18.41 -3.78 10.61
N ASN A 245 18.54 -2.73 11.43
CA ASN A 245 17.75 -2.55 12.64
C ASN A 245 16.70 -1.46 12.45
N GLU A 246 15.52 -1.69 13.03
CA GLU A 246 14.47 -0.67 13.16
C GLU A 246 14.89 0.39 14.20
N PRO A 247 14.57 1.68 14.00
CA PRO A 247 14.81 2.70 15.02
C PRO A 247 14.10 2.37 16.34
N THR A 248 14.81 2.50 17.46
CA THR A 248 14.29 2.10 18.78
C THR A 248 13.46 3.16 19.48
N ASP A 249 13.37 4.37 18.91
CA ASP A 249 12.77 5.57 19.52
C ASP A 249 11.52 6.06 18.77
N LEU A 250 10.90 5.21 17.95
CA LEU A 250 9.65 5.53 17.26
C LEU A 250 8.51 5.81 18.24
N ASP A 251 7.74 6.86 17.98
CA ASP A 251 6.53 7.21 18.69
C ASP A 251 5.34 6.30 18.29
N GLN A 252 4.17 6.55 18.89
CA GLN A 252 2.96 5.77 18.61
C GLN A 252 2.48 5.80 17.15
N CYS A 253 2.90 6.80 16.36
CA CYS A 253 2.62 6.90 14.93
C CYS A 253 3.71 6.25 14.05
N ARG A 254 4.69 5.58 14.67
CA ARG A 254 5.90 5.05 14.03
C ARG A 254 6.83 6.15 13.48
N GLY A 255 6.88 7.31 14.12
CA GLY A 255 7.80 8.38 13.72
C GLY A 255 8.67 8.90 14.84
N HIS A 256 9.71 9.63 14.47
CA HIS A 256 10.64 10.27 15.39
C HIS A 256 11.20 11.56 14.77
N TYR A 257 12.08 12.25 15.49
CA TYR A 257 12.64 13.53 15.06
C TYR A 257 14.17 13.48 15.08
N ASP A 258 14.80 13.98 14.01
CA ASP A 258 16.21 14.36 13.99
C ASP A 258 16.43 15.75 13.37
N GLU A 259 17.64 16.30 13.49
CA GLU A 259 17.96 17.65 12.98
C GLU A 259 18.11 17.72 11.45
N THR A 260 18.32 16.59 10.77
CA THR A 260 18.56 16.49 9.32
C THR A 260 17.25 16.41 8.53
N ARG A 261 16.26 15.67 9.06
CA ARG A 261 15.00 15.31 8.41
C ARG A 261 13.80 15.98 9.06
N GLY A 262 13.96 16.45 10.30
CA GLY A 262 12.84 16.84 11.14
C GLY A 262 12.05 15.62 11.59
N TYR A 263 10.76 15.81 11.83
CA TYR A 263 9.88 14.68 12.15
C TYR A 263 9.57 13.89 10.88
N HIS A 264 9.70 12.57 10.96
CA HIS A 264 9.45 11.65 9.85
C HIS A 264 9.03 10.26 10.38
N TYR A 265 8.48 9.43 9.50
CA TYR A 265 7.98 8.10 9.84
C TYR A 265 8.84 6.98 9.27
N HIS A 266 8.77 5.82 9.91
CA HIS A 266 9.28 4.54 9.41
C HIS A 266 8.10 3.58 9.23
N VAL A 267 8.01 2.97 8.05
CA VAL A 267 6.94 2.01 7.75
C VAL A 267 7.03 0.76 8.61
N ASP A 268 5.90 0.09 8.81
CA ASP A 268 5.81 -1.18 9.53
C ASP A 268 6.46 -2.33 8.76
N ALA A 269 6.63 -3.46 9.46
CA ALA A 269 7.03 -4.68 8.79
C ALA A 269 5.96 -5.07 7.74
N PRO A 270 6.36 -5.56 6.54
CA PRO A 270 5.41 -5.86 5.46
C PRO A 270 4.22 -6.74 5.88
N GLY A 271 4.49 -7.77 6.70
CA GLY A 271 3.47 -8.72 7.19
C GLY A 271 2.41 -8.11 8.11
N GLU A 272 2.62 -6.90 8.62
CA GLU A 272 1.66 -6.20 9.50
C GLU A 272 0.50 -5.56 8.74
N ASN A 273 0.51 -5.60 7.39
CA ASN A 273 -0.54 -5.03 6.54
C ASN A 273 -0.80 -3.54 6.90
N ASN A 274 0.29 -2.81 7.13
CA ASN A 274 0.29 -1.46 7.66
C ASN A 274 1.55 -0.70 7.22
N PHE A 275 1.46 0.63 7.15
CA PHE A 275 2.62 1.49 6.95
C PHE A 275 2.90 2.30 8.22
N ILE A 276 1.97 3.16 8.61
CA ILE A 276 2.09 4.04 9.78
C ILE A 276 0.75 4.07 10.53
N ASN A 277 0.79 4.36 11.83
CA ASN A 277 -0.38 4.20 12.70
C ASN A 277 -1.28 5.46 12.76
N CYS A 278 -0.72 6.64 12.52
CA CYS A 278 -1.42 7.91 12.55
C CYS A 278 -0.66 9.01 11.80
N LEU A 279 -1.34 10.13 11.52
CA LEU A 279 -0.71 11.36 11.05
C LEU A 279 -0.45 12.27 12.23
N SER A 280 0.75 12.78 12.27
CA SER A 280 1.39 13.43 13.40
C SER A 280 1.62 14.92 13.03
N GLY A 281 1.36 15.29 11.77
CA GLY A 281 1.11 16.64 11.27
C GLY A 281 -0.32 16.88 10.79
N ALA A 282 -0.61 18.14 10.43
CA ALA A 282 -1.86 18.55 9.83
C ALA A 282 -1.89 18.19 8.33
N TYR A 283 -3.04 17.75 7.84
CA TYR A 283 -3.21 17.21 6.48
C TYR A 283 -4.37 17.91 5.77
N VAL A 284 -4.47 17.79 4.45
CA VAL A 284 -5.60 18.34 3.69
C VAL A 284 -6.79 17.38 3.73
N ASN A 285 -8.01 17.87 3.91
CA ASN A 285 -9.22 17.04 3.88
C ASN A 285 -10.22 17.54 2.82
N PRO A 286 -10.56 16.74 1.79
CA PRO A 286 -10.04 15.40 1.50
C PRO A 286 -8.60 15.40 0.97
N VAL A 287 -7.84 14.34 1.26
CA VAL A 287 -6.47 14.14 0.76
C VAL A 287 -6.42 13.79 -0.73
N ARG A 288 -7.48 13.14 -1.24
CA ARG A 288 -7.64 12.76 -2.65
C ARG A 288 -8.66 13.68 -3.30
N ILE A 289 -8.29 14.30 -4.41
CA ILE A 289 -9.23 15.01 -5.28
C ILE A 289 -9.69 14.04 -6.37
N ARG A 290 -11.00 13.83 -6.46
CA ARG A 290 -11.60 13.20 -7.65
C ARG A 290 -11.83 14.29 -8.68
N LYS A 291 -11.10 14.27 -9.79
CA LYS A 291 -11.37 15.09 -10.96
C LYS A 291 -12.18 14.29 -11.97
#